data_AF-A0A6C0KLV4-F1
#
_entry.id   AF-A0A6C0KLV4-F1
#
_cell.length_a   1.000
_cell.length_b   1.000
_cell.length_c   1.000
_cell.angle_alpha   90.00
_cell.angle_beta   90.00
_cell.angle_gamma   90.00
#
_symmetry.space_group_name_H-M   'P 1'
#
loop_
_entity.id
_entity.type
_entity.pdbx_description
1 polymer ?
#
loop_
_entity_poly.entity_id
_entity_poly.type
_entity_poly.pdbx_seq_one_letter_code
_entity_poly.pdbx_strand_id
1 'polypeptide(L)'
;MEFFLPGLIVLLLAAFFTFLILPRLGSTILVAISVVALLLAGWHHYYMFSSEYRLSTWQDAYTGYAPWVVIFVALLFIINYIVLIFRSSNTANSPSIMDNLTNSIANSTTIMPSANTATNPLTAAINNALKSMNSKTNSPILPNLGFRSSNV
;
A
#
# COMPACT_ATOMS: atom_id res chain seq x y z
N MET A 1 42.07 -48.68 20.47
CA MET A 1 41.83 -50.11 20.79
C MET A 1 40.55 -50.35 21.61
N GLU A 2 39.89 -49.30 22.10
CA GLU A 2 38.77 -49.40 23.06
C GLU A 2 37.45 -49.85 22.40
N PHE A 3 37.29 -49.58 21.10
CA PHE A 3 36.13 -50.01 20.31
C PHE A 3 36.20 -51.45 19.81
N PHE A 4 37.36 -52.10 19.87
CA PHE A 4 37.55 -53.44 19.32
C PHE A 4 36.93 -54.52 20.20
N LEU A 5 37.16 -54.45 21.52
CA LEU A 5 36.64 -55.42 22.49
C LEU A 5 35.09 -55.45 22.54
N PRO A 6 34.38 -54.31 22.65
CA PRO A 6 32.92 -54.30 22.64
C PRO A 6 32.32 -54.84 21.33
N GLY A 7 32.88 -54.45 20.18
CA GLY A 7 32.42 -54.94 18.88
C GLY A 7 32.62 -56.45 18.70
N LEU A 8 33.75 -56.98 19.18
CA LEU A 8 34.06 -58.41 19.12
C LEU A 8 33.12 -59.23 20.02
N ILE A 9 32.74 -58.72 21.19
CA ILE A 9 31.75 -59.37 22.07
C ILE A 9 30.38 -59.44 21.40
N VAL A 10 29.93 -58.34 20.79
CA VAL A 10 28.64 -58.30 20.06
C VAL A 10 28.66 -59.28 18.89
N LEU A 11 29.75 -59.35 18.14
CA LEU A 11 29.91 -60.30 17.02
C LEU A 11 29.82 -61.76 17.50
N LEU A 12 30.53 -62.11 18.58
CA LEU A 12 30.51 -63.46 19.15
C LEU A 12 29.11 -63.84 19.65
N LEU A 13 28.42 -62.92 20.33
CA LEU A 13 27.05 -63.15 20.74
C LEU A 13 26.14 -63.38 19.53
N ALA A 14 26.22 -62.50 18.52
CA ALA A 14 25.42 -62.62 17.31
C ALA A 14 25.65 -63.97 16.59
N ALA A 15 26.92 -64.42 16.49
CA ALA A 15 27.26 -65.72 15.94
C ALA A 15 26.65 -66.87 16.76
N PHE A 16 26.76 -66.82 18.09
CA PHE A 16 26.16 -67.80 18.99
C PHE A 16 24.64 -67.91 18.78
N PHE A 17 23.91 -66.79 18.78
CA PHE A 17 22.47 -66.79 18.56
C PHE A 17 22.09 -67.28 17.15
N THR A 18 22.86 -66.89 16.12
CA THR A 18 22.56 -67.25 14.72
C THR A 18 22.79 -68.73 14.44
N PHE A 19 23.85 -69.33 15.00
CA PHE A 19 24.17 -70.73 14.71
C PHE A 19 23.53 -71.73 15.68
N LEU A 20 23.32 -71.37 16.95
CA LEU A 20 22.77 -72.32 17.94
C LEU A 20 21.26 -72.14 18.18
N ILE A 21 20.76 -70.91 18.12
CA ILE A 21 19.39 -70.60 18.55
C ILE A 21 18.45 -70.48 17.36
N LEU A 22 18.80 -69.67 16.36
CA LEU A 22 17.95 -69.44 15.18
C LEU A 22 17.48 -70.73 14.47
N PRO A 23 18.33 -71.74 14.23
CA PRO A 23 17.92 -72.97 13.53
C PRO A 23 16.93 -73.83 14.32
N ARG A 24 16.79 -73.58 15.63
CA ARG A 24 15.90 -74.31 16.53
C ARG A 24 14.53 -73.63 16.68
N LEU A 25 14.37 -72.41 16.17
CA LEU A 25 13.12 -71.67 16.24
C LEU A 25 12.21 -72.02 15.06
N GLY A 26 10.91 -72.18 15.33
CA GLY A 26 9.91 -72.34 14.28
C GLY A 26 9.74 -71.08 13.44
N SER A 27 9.24 -71.23 12.20
CA SER A 27 9.04 -70.11 11.27
C SER A 27 8.14 -69.00 11.81
N THR A 28 7.09 -69.35 12.56
CA THR A 28 6.16 -68.40 13.19
C THR A 28 6.86 -67.47 14.18
N ILE A 29 7.77 -68.02 15.00
CA ILE A 29 8.54 -67.27 15.99
C ILE A 29 9.54 -66.34 15.29
N LEU A 30 10.20 -66.82 14.22
CA LEU A 30 11.11 -65.98 13.43
C LEU A 30 10.40 -64.78 12.81
N VAL A 31 9.20 -64.98 12.27
CA VAL A 31 8.37 -63.88 11.75
C VAL A 31 8.02 -62.88 12.86
N ALA A 32 7.57 -63.36 14.03
CA ALA A 32 7.25 -62.48 15.15
C ALA A 32 8.46 -61.65 15.61
N ILE A 33 9.62 -62.29 15.77
CA ILE A 33 10.87 -61.61 16.13
C ILE A 33 11.29 -60.61 15.05
N SER A 34 11.15 -60.97 13.78
CA SER A 34 11.48 -60.09 12.66
C SER A 34 10.61 -58.82 12.65
N VAL A 35 9.30 -58.94 12.91
CA VAL A 35 8.40 -57.78 13.02
C VAL A 35 8.82 -56.89 14.19
N VAL A 36 9.08 -57.46 15.36
CA VAL A 36 9.53 -56.69 16.54
C VAL A 36 10.87 -55.99 16.24
N ALA A 37 11.83 -56.70 15.65
CA ALA A 37 13.13 -56.15 15.28
C ALA A 37 12.99 -55.01 14.27
N LEU A 38 12.09 -55.15 13.28
CA LEU A 38 11.81 -54.10 12.28
C LEU A 38 11.23 -52.85 12.94
N LEU A 39 10.28 -53.01 13.86
CA LEU A 39 9.69 -51.88 14.59
C LEU A 39 10.73 -51.17 15.46
N LEU A 40 11.55 -51.92 16.20
CA LEU A 40 12.60 -51.34 17.04
C LEU A 40 13.71 -50.68 16.21
N ALA A 41 14.13 -51.30 15.11
CA ALA A 41 15.12 -50.72 14.20
C ALA A 41 14.58 -49.44 13.55
N GLY A 42 13.33 -49.44 13.09
CA GLY A 42 12.68 -48.25 12.53
C GLY A 42 12.54 -47.14 13.57
N TRP A 43 12.15 -47.48 14.80
CA TRP A 43 12.07 -46.54 15.90
C TRP A 43 13.46 -45.93 16.19
N HIS A 44 14.48 -46.75 16.38
CA HIS A 44 15.84 -46.28 16.64
C HIS A 44 16.40 -45.43 15.48
N HIS A 45 16.15 -45.85 14.24
CA HIS A 45 16.56 -45.12 13.04
C HIS A 45 15.93 -43.71 12.99
N TYR A 46 14.63 -43.59 13.30
CA TYR A 46 13.96 -42.29 13.34
C TYR A 46 14.62 -41.30 14.31
N TYR A 47 15.02 -41.77 15.50
CA TYR A 47 15.63 -40.90 16.51
C TYR A 47 17.08 -40.54 16.13
N MET A 48 17.85 -41.51 15.64
CA MET A 48 19.23 -41.29 15.23
C MET A 48 19.35 -40.28 14.07
N PHE A 49 18.39 -40.31 13.13
CA PHE A 49 18.38 -39.44 11.95
C PHE A 49 17.39 -38.27 12.04
N SER A 50 16.90 -37.96 13.24
CA SER A 50 15.88 -36.91 13.46
C SER A 50 16.34 -35.53 12.99
N SER A 51 17.62 -35.19 13.19
CA SER A 51 18.25 -33.96 12.69
C SER A 51 18.27 -33.89 11.18
N GLU A 52 18.58 -35.00 10.52
CA GLU A 52 18.72 -35.14 9.08
C GLU A 52 17.36 -35.02 8.42
N TYR A 53 16.31 -35.61 8.99
CA TYR A 53 14.94 -35.43 8.51
C TYR A 53 14.47 -33.98 8.63
N ARG A 54 14.84 -33.30 9.73
CA ARG A 54 14.52 -31.88 9.92
C ARG A 54 15.24 -31.00 8.91
N LEU A 55 16.54 -31.21 8.72
CA LEU A 55 17.38 -30.47 7.75
C LEU A 55 17.10 -30.82 6.29
N SER A 56 16.50 -31.98 6.01
CA SER A 56 16.04 -32.36 4.67
C SER A 56 14.77 -31.64 4.25
N THR A 57 14.10 -30.94 5.18
CA THR A 57 13.01 -30.04 4.78
C THR A 57 13.60 -28.85 4.05
N TRP A 58 13.06 -28.56 2.86
CA TRP A 58 13.48 -27.40 2.05
C TRP A 58 13.38 -26.09 2.83
N GLN A 59 12.45 -26.02 3.80
CA GLN A 59 12.24 -24.87 4.67
C GLN A 59 13.51 -24.54 5.47
N ASP A 60 14.08 -25.52 6.18
CA ASP A 60 15.31 -25.33 6.94
C ASP A 60 16.52 -25.06 6.03
N ALA A 61 16.56 -25.64 4.84
CA ALA A 61 17.59 -25.37 3.85
C ALA A 61 17.59 -23.91 3.37
N TYR A 62 16.42 -23.26 3.28
CA TYR A 62 16.31 -21.86 2.86
C TYR A 62 16.42 -20.84 3.99
N THR A 63 16.30 -21.26 5.26
CA THR A 63 16.44 -20.37 6.43
C THR A 63 17.79 -19.66 6.45
N GLY A 64 18.86 -20.32 5.99
CA GLY A 64 20.20 -19.70 5.85
C GLY A 64 20.27 -18.56 4.84
N TYR A 65 19.36 -18.52 3.86
CA TYR A 65 19.28 -17.44 2.86
C TYR A 65 18.38 -16.29 3.29
N ALA A 66 17.57 -16.45 4.35
CA ALA A 66 16.63 -15.43 4.80
C ALA A 66 17.27 -14.05 5.08
N PRO A 67 18.45 -13.94 5.75
CA PRO A 67 19.09 -12.63 5.96
C PRO A 67 19.44 -11.92 4.65
N TRP A 68 19.90 -12.67 3.64
CA TRP A 68 20.27 -12.11 2.34
C TRP A 68 19.06 -11.59 1.56
N VAL A 69 17.93 -12.30 1.63
CA VAL A 69 16.67 -11.85 1.03
C VAL A 69 16.19 -10.56 1.68
N VAL A 70 16.24 -10.47 3.03
CA VAL A 70 15.83 -9.26 3.75
C VAL A 70 16.72 -8.07 3.40
N ILE A 71 18.05 -8.27 3.33
CA ILE A 71 19.00 -7.23 2.92
C ILE A 71 18.70 -6.76 1.48
N PHE A 72 18.46 -7.71 0.56
CA PHE A 72 18.15 -7.39 -0.83
C PHE A 72 16.87 -6.54 -0.94
N VAL A 73 15.80 -6.93 -0.24
CA VAL A 73 14.55 -6.17 -0.22
C VAL A 73 14.76 -4.78 0.41
N ALA A 74 15.51 -4.69 1.51
CA ALA A 74 15.81 -3.39 2.14
C ALA A 74 16.59 -2.46 1.18
N LEU A 75 17.57 -2.99 0.44
CA LEU A 75 18.30 -2.23 -0.57
C LEU A 75 17.40 -1.73 -1.69
N LEU A 76 16.46 -2.56 -2.18
CA LEU A 76 15.49 -2.12 -3.18
C LEU A 76 14.61 -0.96 -2.67
N PHE A 77 14.18 -1.01 -1.41
CA PHE A 77 13.45 0.09 -0.78
C PHE A 77 14.28 1.37 -0.70
N ILE A 78 15.55 1.26 -0.29
CA ILE A 78 16.47 2.41 -0.20
C ILE A 78 16.67 3.04 -1.59
N ILE A 79 16.95 2.22 -2.61
CA ILE A 79 17.14 2.68 -3.98
C ILE A 79 15.87 3.37 -4.50
N ASN A 80 14.70 2.77 -4.26
CA ASN A 80 13.42 3.35 -4.68
C ASN A 80 13.19 4.72 -4.02
N TYR A 81 13.46 4.84 -2.73
CA TYR A 81 13.35 6.09 -1.99
C TYR A 81 14.29 7.17 -2.52
N ILE A 82 15.54 6.81 -2.81
CA ILE A 82 16.52 7.72 -3.42
C ILE A 82 16.02 8.21 -4.79
N VAL A 83 15.56 7.30 -5.66
CA VAL A 83 15.00 7.65 -6.97
C VAL A 83 13.77 8.55 -6.83
N LEU A 84 12.92 8.33 -5.83
CA LEU A 84 11.74 9.16 -5.58
C LEU A 84 12.13 10.61 -5.22
N ILE A 85 13.10 10.79 -4.32
CA ILE A 85 13.61 12.13 -3.94
C ILE A 85 14.15 12.87 -5.17
N PHE A 86 14.96 12.20 -6.00
CA PHE A 86 15.54 12.82 -7.20
C PHE A 86 14.54 13.03 -8.34
N ARG A 87 13.38 12.37 -8.34
CA ARG A 87 12.28 12.63 -9.29
C ARG A 87 11.37 13.76 -8.82
N SER A 88 11.23 13.95 -7.50
CA SER A 88 10.36 14.98 -6.91
C SER A 88 10.92 16.40 -7.01
N SER A 89 12.17 16.60 -7.43
CA SER A 89 12.77 17.93 -7.62
C SER A 89 12.31 18.66 -8.88
N ASN A 90 11.49 18.05 -9.74
CA ASN A 90 10.99 18.64 -10.99
C ASN A 90 9.53 19.13 -10.94
N THR A 91 8.93 19.32 -9.75
CA THR A 91 7.55 19.84 -9.66
C THR A 91 7.37 20.86 -8.55
N ALA A 92 7.73 22.10 -8.86
CA ALA A 92 6.95 23.26 -8.46
C ALA A 92 7.24 24.40 -9.45
N ASN A 93 6.51 24.40 -10.57
CA ASN A 93 6.25 25.63 -11.31
C ASN A 93 5.31 26.47 -10.40
N SER A 94 5.84 27.02 -9.31
CA SER A 94 5.13 28.03 -8.54
C SER A 94 4.96 29.23 -9.48
N PRO A 95 3.73 29.72 -9.71
CA PRO A 95 3.52 30.89 -10.53
C PRO A 95 4.43 32.00 -10.03
N SER A 96 5.23 32.57 -10.92
CA SER A 96 6.09 33.67 -10.54
C SER A 96 5.21 34.84 -10.11
N ILE A 97 5.71 35.69 -9.20
CA ILE A 97 4.99 36.92 -8.80
C ILE A 97 4.63 37.77 -10.04
N MET A 98 5.42 37.65 -11.11
CA MET A 98 5.20 38.30 -12.40
C MET A 98 3.94 37.79 -13.13
N ASP A 99 3.63 36.50 -13.04
CA ASP A 99 2.43 35.92 -13.67
C ASP A 99 1.16 36.44 -12.99
N ASN A 100 1.19 36.56 -11.65
CA ASN A 100 0.08 37.13 -10.88
C ASN A 100 -0.10 38.63 -11.18
N LEU A 101 1.00 39.38 -11.32
CA LEU A 101 0.94 40.79 -11.65
C LEU A 101 0.37 41.02 -13.05
N THR A 102 0.82 40.24 -14.04
CA THR A 102 0.37 40.36 -15.43
C THR A 102 -1.13 40.06 -15.56
N ASN A 103 -1.62 39.03 -14.87
CA ASN A 103 -3.04 38.68 -14.84
C ASN A 103 -3.89 39.75 -14.11
N SER A 104 -3.36 40.36 -13.04
CA SER A 104 -4.05 41.45 -12.34
C SER A 104 -4.17 42.73 -13.18
N ILE A 105 -3.15 43.05 -13.97
CA ILE A 105 -3.17 44.19 -14.90
C ILE A 105 -4.14 43.93 -16.06
N ALA A 106 -4.11 42.74 -16.65
CA ALA A 106 -5.03 42.36 -17.73
C ALA A 106 -6.51 42.43 -17.30
N ASN A 107 -6.81 42.13 -16.03
CA ASN A 107 -8.16 42.25 -15.48
C ASN A 107 -8.55 43.70 -15.15
N SER A 108 -7.59 44.61 -14.97
CA SER A 108 -7.88 46.03 -14.66
C SER A 108 -8.22 46.86 -15.90
N THR A 109 -7.72 46.49 -17.08
CA THR A 109 -7.95 47.22 -18.33
C THR A 109 -9.31 46.95 -18.96
N THR A 110 -10.04 45.92 -18.51
CA THR A 110 -11.38 45.58 -19.01
C THR A 110 -12.52 46.29 -18.26
N ILE A 111 -12.22 46.99 -17.16
CA ILE A 111 -13.23 47.63 -16.29
C ILE A 111 -13.28 49.16 -16.49
N MET A 112 -12.38 49.76 -17.29
CA MET A 112 -12.45 51.20 -17.57
C MET A 112 -13.61 51.49 -18.54
N PRO A 113 -14.63 52.28 -18.15
CA PRO A 113 -15.66 52.71 -19.08
C PRO A 113 -15.02 53.54 -20.18
N SER A 114 -15.36 53.23 -21.44
CA SER A 114 -14.90 53.99 -22.62
C SER A 114 -15.15 55.49 -22.42
N ALA A 115 -14.17 56.32 -22.77
CA ALA A 115 -14.21 57.78 -22.64
C ALA A 115 -15.45 58.42 -23.28
N ASN A 116 -16.09 57.73 -24.23
CA ASN A 116 -17.35 58.10 -24.86
C ASN A 116 -18.56 58.12 -23.90
N THR A 117 -18.41 57.60 -22.67
CA THR A 117 -19.44 57.60 -21.62
C THR A 117 -19.20 58.67 -20.55
N ALA A 118 -18.09 59.42 -20.63
CA ALA A 118 -17.75 60.49 -19.71
C ALA A 118 -18.48 61.78 -20.09
N THR A 119 -19.80 61.84 -19.88
CA THR A 119 -20.52 63.12 -19.98
C THR A 119 -20.19 63.97 -18.75
N ASN A 120 -19.79 65.24 -18.93
CA ASN A 120 -19.50 66.16 -17.84
C ASN A 120 -20.67 66.19 -16.83
N PRO A 121 -20.42 66.14 -15.50
CA PRO A 121 -21.47 66.12 -14.47
C PRO A 121 -22.47 67.27 -14.61
N LEU A 122 -22.04 68.43 -15.13
CA LEU A 122 -22.92 69.56 -15.43
C LEU A 122 -23.94 69.19 -16.52
N THR A 123 -23.51 68.53 -17.59
CA THR A 123 -24.37 68.06 -18.70
C THR A 123 -25.31 66.95 -18.24
N ALA A 124 -24.86 66.03 -17.38
CA ALA A 124 -25.70 65.00 -16.78
C ALA A 124 -26.79 65.62 -15.87
N ALA A 125 -26.43 66.63 -15.07
CA ALA A 125 -27.36 67.37 -14.23
C ALA A 125 -28.41 68.13 -15.06
N ILE A 126 -28.00 68.81 -16.13
CA ILE A 126 -28.91 69.50 -17.05
C ILE A 126 -29.89 68.51 -17.71
N ASN A 127 -29.40 67.38 -18.20
CA ASN A 127 -30.25 66.36 -18.83
C ASN A 127 -31.27 65.77 -17.83
N ASN A 128 -30.87 65.57 -16.57
CA ASN A 128 -31.77 65.12 -15.52
C ASN A 128 -32.79 66.20 -15.13
N ALA A 129 -32.39 67.47 -15.07
CA ALA A 129 -33.28 68.59 -14.84
C ALA A 129 -34.32 68.75 -15.95
N LEU A 130 -33.90 68.66 -17.22
CA LEU A 130 -34.82 68.70 -18.37
C LEU A 130 -35.83 67.56 -18.34
N LYS A 131 -35.38 66.32 -18.04
CA LYS A 131 -36.27 65.16 -17.91
C LYS A 131 -37.26 65.32 -16.75
N SER A 132 -36.81 65.87 -15.63
CA SER A 132 -37.67 66.16 -14.47
C SER A 132 -38.73 67.23 -14.79
N MET A 133 -38.34 68.29 -15.49
CA MET A 133 -39.27 69.34 -15.92
C MET A 133 -40.32 68.82 -16.91
N ASN A 134 -39.91 68.01 -17.90
CA ASN A 134 -40.83 67.45 -18.90
C ASN A 134 -41.84 66.43 -18.28
N SER A 135 -41.49 65.85 -17.13
CA SER A 135 -42.35 64.90 -16.41
C SER A 135 -43.41 65.59 -15.54
N LYS A 136 -43.17 66.85 -15.13
CA LYS A 136 -44.06 67.59 -14.22
C LYS A 136 -45.18 68.36 -14.93
N THR A 137 -45.04 68.63 -16.23
CA THR A 137 -46.05 69.28 -17.07
C THR A 137 -47.15 68.33 -17.58
N ASN A 138 -46.97 67.00 -17.47
CA ASN A 138 -47.86 66.00 -18.07
C ASN A 138 -48.70 65.19 -17.06
N SER A 139 -48.87 65.65 -15.81
CA SER A 139 -49.71 64.94 -14.81
C SER A 139 -50.92 65.79 -14.37
N PRO A 140 -52.14 65.49 -14.86
CA PRO A 140 -53.37 66.17 -14.45
C PRO A 140 -53.78 65.80 -13.02
N ILE A 141 -54.13 66.84 -12.26
CA ILE A 141 -54.60 66.80 -10.87
C ILE A 141 -55.98 66.14 -10.84
N LEU A 142 -56.10 64.94 -10.25
CA LEU A 142 -57.36 64.44 -9.69
C LEU A 142 -57.07 63.76 -8.33
N PRO A 143 -57.64 64.26 -7.21
CA PRO A 143 -57.38 63.74 -5.89
C PRO A 143 -58.08 62.40 -5.64
N ASN A 144 -57.29 61.47 -5.11
CA ASN A 144 -57.63 60.28 -4.34
C ASN A 144 -59.00 60.35 -3.62
N LEU A 145 -60.03 59.74 -4.22
CA LEU A 145 -61.27 59.36 -3.53
C LEU A 145 -61.42 57.84 -3.63
N GLY A 146 -61.17 57.20 -2.50
CA GLY A 146 -61.20 55.75 -2.36
C GLY A 146 -62.58 55.17 -2.61
N PHE A 147 -62.67 54.28 -3.59
CA PHE A 147 -63.68 53.23 -3.66
C PHE A 147 -62.97 51.88 -3.79
N ARG A 148 -62.99 51.11 -2.71
CA ARG A 148 -62.78 49.66 -2.72
C ARG A 148 -64.14 49.00 -2.97
N SER A 149 -64.20 48.07 -3.92
CA SER A 149 -65.24 47.02 -4.05
C SER A 149 -64.78 46.07 -5.16
N SER A 150 -64.06 45.00 -4.84
CA SER A 150 -64.55 43.62 -4.63
C SER A 150 -65.26 43.01 -5.84
N ASN A 151 -64.60 42.00 -6.41
CA ASN A 151 -65.03 40.97 -7.37
C ASN A 151 -66.55 40.87 -7.62
N VAL A 152 -66.98 41.21 -8.85
CA VAL A 152 -67.49 40.29 -9.90
C VAL A 152 -67.21 40.94 -11.25
#